data_AF-A0A7C1RL38-F1
#
_entry.id   AF-A0A7C1RL38-F1
#
_cell.length_a   1.000
_cell.length_b   1.000
_cell.length_c   1.000
_cell.angle_alpha   90.00
_cell.angle_beta   90.00
_cell.angle_gamma   90.00
#
_symmetry.space_group_name_H-M   'P 1'
#
loop_
_entity.id
_entity.type
_entity.pdbx_description
1 polymer ?
#
loop_
_entity_poly.entity_id
_entity_poly.type
_entity_poly.pdbx_seq_one_letter_code
_entity_poly.pdbx_strand_id
1 'polypeptide(L)'
;MNPDNRDQDIPEMELNNKYSDKKPVVPENQEKVKKDMEKTKKELEKLKGFIVKKFPYTMAIGILPPQSIKLFIEEEEVPKETEKHVHLQVIIPEEKLKESPKIKQEIVKHIDSLKSKQKIWLHIRTPVDIWEICMDSKFELSGAIAMSFPLYDKGFLGVLRLAEIHKSLVLQKFERYVVSYVIGGSLVRGEATKTSDADVFIVINDTDVKRMPRVELRERLSQIIAGAHLQEAMALAGVKNTLHIQTWLLTDFWDSVKDAHPVMFTVIRDGIPIYDRGTFMPWKSLLKMGKLKPSPEAIDMFMKTADRAKEMVERRLIDAMVDVYYSVLTPSQALVMLYGSPPPTHKETPDLMKKIFVDKEKLLKKTDIAILEKVVKLFREYEHEKLKNISGAEIDKLLKDSEIYLKKLKNLRGQIEKKSQEKTIEQVYKDIFGLLESTLGKKPQAKIIQEFESKLIKTGKLPQQSMRILKDVVSAKAEFKKGKSDSHKIDNARKNASILINELIEYSQRKDLASLEKTRMRIKYKEDNKDAMAELLICNKEAFLLRSGSVKRLSDKIQDSNMEDVSRAIEKRKSSQAEINPEIFELLKKELGEFEIIL
;
A
#
# COMPACT_ATOMS: atom_id res chain seq x y z
N MET A 1 -64.47 -17.77 -31.80
CA MET A 1 -63.38 -17.28 -32.68
C MET A 1 -63.99 -16.25 -33.60
N ASN A 2 -63.66 -14.97 -33.41
CA ASN A 2 -64.17 -13.89 -34.27
C ASN A 2 -63.18 -13.70 -35.44
N PRO A 3 -63.61 -13.52 -36.70
CA PRO A 3 -62.73 -13.59 -37.87
C PRO A 3 -61.84 -12.36 -38.12
N ASP A 4 -62.02 -11.28 -37.36
CA ASP A 4 -61.40 -9.96 -37.61
C ASP A 4 -59.98 -9.76 -37.08
N ASN A 5 -59.36 -10.76 -36.45
CA ASN A 5 -58.05 -10.58 -35.81
C ASN A 5 -56.83 -10.85 -36.73
N ARG A 6 -57.02 -11.00 -38.05
CA ARG A 6 -55.96 -11.38 -38.99
C ARG A 6 -55.04 -10.23 -39.45
N ASP A 7 -55.39 -8.98 -39.17
CA ASP A 7 -54.61 -7.79 -39.61
C ASP A 7 -53.59 -7.28 -38.57
N GLN A 8 -53.41 -7.96 -37.44
CA GLN A 8 -52.51 -7.52 -36.36
C GLN A 8 -51.16 -8.25 -36.28
N ASP A 9 -50.91 -9.22 -37.16
CA ASP A 9 -49.68 -10.01 -37.14
C ASP A 9 -48.56 -9.28 -37.88
N ILE A 10 -47.45 -9.02 -37.17
CA ILE A 10 -46.21 -8.50 -37.76
C ILE A 10 -45.38 -9.70 -38.24
N PRO A 11 -45.06 -9.82 -39.55
CA PRO A 11 -44.25 -10.91 -40.08
C PRO A 11 -42.92 -11.03 -39.32
N GLU A 12 -42.51 -12.27 -39.03
CA GLU A 12 -41.23 -12.60 -38.38
C GLU A 12 -41.12 -12.18 -36.89
N MET A 13 -42.13 -11.49 -36.34
CA MET A 13 -42.28 -11.35 -34.90
C MET A 13 -43.15 -12.48 -34.35
N GLU A 14 -42.59 -13.32 -33.48
CA GLU A 14 -43.33 -14.34 -32.72
C GLU A 14 -44.13 -13.65 -31.61
N LEU A 15 -45.26 -13.06 -31.99
CA LEU A 15 -46.18 -12.38 -31.08
C LEU A 15 -47.02 -13.42 -30.31
N ASN A 16 -47.29 -13.13 -29.04
CA ASN A 16 -48.10 -14.01 -28.21
C ASN A 16 -49.58 -13.81 -28.57
N ASN A 17 -50.15 -14.72 -29.38
CA ASN A 17 -51.56 -14.67 -29.80
C ASN A 17 -52.56 -15.01 -28.68
N LYS A 18 -52.05 -15.40 -27.51
CA LYS A 18 -52.76 -15.44 -26.23
C LYS A 18 -51.98 -14.53 -25.29
N TYR A 19 -52.66 -13.58 -24.63
CA TYR A 19 -52.09 -12.84 -23.50
C TYR A 19 -51.36 -13.83 -22.59
N SER A 20 -50.07 -13.60 -22.30
CA SER A 20 -49.24 -14.56 -21.57
C SER A 20 -49.89 -15.02 -20.26
N ASP A 21 -49.71 -16.28 -19.85
CA ASP A 21 -50.21 -16.80 -18.56
C ASP A 21 -49.60 -16.09 -17.33
N LYS A 22 -48.56 -15.25 -17.52
CA LYS A 22 -48.09 -14.32 -16.49
C LYS A 22 -49.12 -13.21 -16.33
N LYS A 23 -49.99 -13.38 -15.34
CA LYS A 23 -50.95 -12.38 -14.90
C LYS A 23 -50.20 -11.05 -14.63
N PRO A 24 -50.66 -9.92 -15.19
CA PRO A 24 -50.08 -8.64 -14.85
C PRO A 24 -50.28 -8.40 -13.34
N VAL A 25 -49.48 -7.53 -12.72
CA VAL A 25 -49.68 -7.08 -11.33
C VAL A 25 -50.91 -6.14 -11.25
N VAL A 26 -51.97 -6.47 -11.97
CA VAL A 26 -53.30 -5.94 -11.75
C VAL A 26 -53.87 -6.77 -10.59
N PRO A 27 -54.33 -6.15 -9.49
CA PRO A 27 -54.92 -6.89 -8.39
C PRO A 27 -56.09 -7.73 -8.91
N GLU A 28 -55.95 -9.06 -8.93
CA GLU A 28 -57.01 -10.01 -9.31
C GLU A 28 -58.25 -9.93 -8.42
N ASN A 29 -58.22 -9.10 -7.37
CA ASN A 29 -59.27 -9.00 -6.37
C ASN A 29 -59.54 -7.54 -5.94
N GLN A 30 -59.81 -6.67 -6.92
CA GLN A 30 -60.34 -5.33 -6.62
C GLN A 30 -61.57 -5.37 -5.70
N GLU A 31 -62.42 -6.40 -5.77
CA GLU A 31 -63.63 -6.53 -4.94
C GLU A 31 -63.34 -6.85 -3.47
N LYS A 32 -62.33 -7.68 -3.19
CA LYS A 32 -61.96 -8.05 -1.80
C LYS A 32 -61.25 -6.90 -1.10
N VAL A 33 -60.38 -6.19 -1.83
CA VAL A 33 -59.74 -4.94 -1.37
C VAL A 33 -60.80 -3.84 -1.18
N LYS A 34 -61.76 -3.66 -2.11
CA LYS A 34 -62.89 -2.73 -1.95
C LYS A 34 -63.72 -3.00 -0.68
N LYS A 35 -64.00 -4.28 -0.36
CA LYS A 35 -64.77 -4.68 0.84
C LYS A 35 -64.04 -4.41 2.17
N ASP A 36 -62.73 -4.66 2.25
CA ASP A 36 -61.94 -4.35 3.46
C ASP A 36 -61.71 -2.83 3.61
N MET A 37 -61.66 -2.10 2.50
CA MET A 37 -61.55 -0.64 2.47
C MET A 37 -62.83 0.09 2.86
N GLU A 38 -64.02 -0.46 2.61
CA GLU A 38 -65.30 0.14 3.04
C GLU A 38 -65.41 0.29 4.56
N LYS A 39 -64.79 -0.60 5.34
CA LYS A 39 -64.78 -0.55 6.82
C LYS A 39 -63.83 0.51 7.40
N THR A 40 -62.79 0.89 6.67
CA THR A 40 -61.73 1.84 7.11
C THR A 40 -61.76 3.18 6.36
N LYS A 41 -62.65 3.32 5.35
CA LYS A 41 -62.81 4.50 4.49
C LYS A 41 -62.95 5.82 5.26
N LYS A 42 -63.73 5.84 6.34
CA LYS A 42 -63.94 7.06 7.15
C LYS A 42 -62.68 7.53 7.87
N GLU A 43 -61.82 6.61 8.28
CA GLU A 43 -60.57 6.93 9.01
C GLU A 43 -59.49 7.39 8.04
N LEU A 44 -59.37 6.71 6.89
CA LEU A 44 -58.44 7.08 5.83
C LEU A 44 -58.80 8.43 5.19
N GLU A 45 -60.08 8.76 5.04
CA GLU A 45 -60.51 10.10 4.60
C GLU A 45 -60.20 11.19 5.63
N LYS A 46 -60.34 10.91 6.94
CA LYS A 46 -59.91 11.86 7.99
C LYS A 46 -58.41 12.08 7.96
N LEU A 47 -57.63 11.00 7.83
CA LEU A 47 -56.17 11.06 7.76
C LEU A 47 -55.69 11.83 6.53
N LYS A 48 -56.25 11.54 5.36
CA LYS A 48 -56.05 12.32 4.13
C LYS A 48 -56.39 13.80 4.35
N GLY A 49 -57.56 14.10 4.92
CA GLY A 49 -57.99 15.48 5.18
C GLY A 49 -57.02 16.23 6.08
N PHE A 50 -56.50 15.57 7.12
CA PHE A 50 -55.45 16.11 7.98
C PHE A 50 -54.15 16.37 7.22
N ILE A 51 -53.64 15.38 6.48
CA ILE A 51 -52.38 15.48 5.73
C ILE A 51 -52.45 16.62 4.72
N VAL A 52 -53.50 16.67 3.90
CA VAL A 52 -53.65 17.69 2.85
C VAL A 52 -53.84 19.09 3.44
N LYS A 53 -54.56 19.22 4.56
CA LYS A 53 -54.75 20.52 5.23
C LYS A 53 -53.46 21.03 5.87
N LYS A 54 -52.70 20.15 6.51
CA LYS A 54 -51.49 20.50 7.24
C LYS A 54 -50.27 20.65 6.33
N PHE A 55 -50.22 19.84 5.28
CA PHE A 55 -49.15 19.78 4.28
C PHE A 55 -49.74 19.99 2.87
N PRO A 56 -50.12 21.23 2.52
CA PRO A 56 -50.78 21.52 1.24
C PRO A 56 -49.92 21.20 0.00
N TYR A 57 -48.61 21.06 0.18
CA TYR A 57 -47.66 20.67 -0.86
C TYR A 57 -47.64 19.16 -1.14
N THR A 58 -48.32 18.30 -0.37
CA THR A 58 -48.43 16.86 -0.66
C THR A 58 -48.85 16.63 -2.13
N MET A 59 -48.14 15.75 -2.81
CA MET A 59 -48.35 15.44 -4.23
C MET A 59 -49.38 14.32 -4.41
N ALA A 60 -49.22 13.24 -3.65
CA ALA A 60 -50.13 12.10 -3.67
C ALA A 60 -50.16 11.38 -2.32
N ILE A 61 -51.26 10.68 -2.07
CA ILE A 61 -51.47 9.76 -0.96
C ILE A 61 -52.09 8.50 -1.54
N GLY A 62 -51.43 7.36 -1.34
CA GLY A 62 -51.86 6.07 -1.87
C GLY A 62 -51.72 4.96 -0.85
N ILE A 63 -52.51 3.90 -1.01
CA ILE A 63 -52.39 2.67 -0.23
C ILE A 63 -51.71 1.62 -1.11
N LEU A 64 -50.58 1.08 -0.66
CA LEU A 64 -49.87 0.04 -1.39
C LEU A 64 -50.74 -1.23 -1.51
N PRO A 65 -50.68 -1.96 -2.62
CA PRO A 65 -51.36 -3.25 -2.75
C PRO A 65 -50.91 -4.24 -1.65
N PRO A 66 -51.83 -4.94 -0.97
CA PRO A 66 -51.46 -5.87 0.10
C PRO A 66 -50.47 -6.96 -0.33
N GLN A 67 -50.63 -7.47 -1.56
CA GLN A 67 -49.76 -8.50 -2.12
C GLN A 67 -48.31 -8.05 -2.35
N SER A 68 -48.05 -6.75 -2.49
CA SER A 68 -46.71 -6.22 -2.71
C SER A 68 -45.97 -5.88 -1.41
N ILE A 69 -46.64 -5.89 -0.23
CA ILE A 69 -46.03 -5.46 1.04
C ILE A 69 -44.76 -6.23 1.38
N LYS A 70 -44.72 -7.54 1.07
CA LYS A 70 -43.54 -8.38 1.28
C LYS A 70 -42.30 -7.84 0.55
N LEU A 71 -42.46 -7.34 -0.68
CA LEU A 71 -41.37 -6.76 -1.46
C LEU A 71 -40.77 -5.55 -0.74
N PHE A 72 -41.60 -4.67 -0.18
CA PHE A 72 -41.13 -3.51 0.58
C PHE A 72 -40.46 -3.90 1.91
N ILE A 73 -40.91 -4.98 2.55
CA ILE A 73 -40.29 -5.50 3.78
C ILE A 73 -38.89 -6.03 3.51
N GLU A 74 -38.72 -6.75 2.40
CA GLU A 74 -37.43 -7.34 2.01
C GLU A 74 -36.45 -6.29 1.49
N GLU A 75 -36.93 -5.32 0.70
CA GLU A 75 -36.08 -4.36 -0.02
C GLU A 75 -35.82 -3.04 0.70
N GLU A 76 -36.71 -2.60 1.61
CA GLU A 76 -36.62 -1.29 2.29
C GLU A 76 -36.42 -1.40 3.83
N GLU A 77 -35.98 -2.56 4.32
CA GLU A 77 -35.75 -2.84 5.75
C GLU A 77 -36.96 -2.51 6.68
N VAL A 78 -38.18 -2.60 6.13
CA VAL A 78 -39.40 -2.38 6.90
C VAL A 78 -39.60 -3.53 7.91
N PRO A 79 -39.99 -3.27 9.17
CA PRO A 79 -40.13 -4.33 10.16
C PRO A 79 -41.13 -5.41 9.73
N LYS A 80 -40.72 -6.69 9.79
CA LYS A 80 -41.54 -7.85 9.34
C LYS A 80 -42.91 -7.92 9.99
N GLU A 81 -43.05 -7.46 11.24
CA GLU A 81 -44.31 -7.40 11.96
C GLU A 81 -45.38 -6.50 11.32
N THR A 82 -44.98 -5.63 10.38
CA THR A 82 -45.87 -4.71 9.68
C THR A 82 -46.54 -5.33 8.46
N GLU A 83 -46.26 -6.58 8.10
CA GLU A 83 -46.82 -7.25 6.91
C GLU A 83 -48.35 -7.21 6.85
N LYS A 84 -49.02 -7.21 8.01
CA LYS A 84 -50.48 -7.14 8.14
C LYS A 84 -51.03 -5.71 8.31
N HIS A 85 -50.17 -4.71 8.34
CA HIS A 85 -50.56 -3.30 8.46
C HIS A 85 -51.03 -2.75 7.11
N VAL A 86 -51.81 -1.67 7.15
CA VAL A 86 -52.09 -0.88 5.94
C VAL A 86 -50.87 -0.02 5.65
N HIS A 87 -50.22 -0.25 4.51
CA HIS A 87 -49.08 0.56 4.10
C HIS A 87 -49.56 1.79 3.35
N LEU A 88 -49.50 2.95 4.00
CA LEU A 88 -49.87 4.25 3.45
C LEU A 88 -48.62 4.94 2.91
N GLN A 89 -48.64 5.30 1.64
CA GLN A 89 -47.62 6.10 1.00
C GLN A 89 -48.06 7.55 0.86
N VAL A 90 -47.21 8.47 1.28
CA VAL A 90 -47.35 9.91 1.11
C VAL A 90 -46.20 10.41 0.26
N ILE A 91 -46.51 10.97 -0.91
CA ILE A 91 -45.53 11.53 -1.83
C ILE A 91 -45.48 13.05 -1.61
N ILE A 92 -44.30 13.57 -1.31
CA ILE A 92 -44.04 15.01 -1.13
C ILE A 92 -42.99 15.49 -2.15
N PRO A 93 -42.94 16.81 -2.44
CA PRO A 93 -41.91 17.36 -3.31
C PRO A 93 -40.50 17.18 -2.72
N GLU A 94 -39.49 17.09 -3.58
CA GLU A 94 -38.10 16.88 -3.19
C GLU A 94 -37.57 17.99 -2.27
N GLU A 95 -38.01 19.23 -2.49
CA GLU A 95 -37.60 20.39 -1.68
C GLU A 95 -38.05 20.26 -0.21
N LYS A 96 -38.99 19.37 0.07
CA LYS A 96 -39.55 19.08 1.40
C LYS A 96 -38.97 17.83 2.05
N LEU A 97 -38.00 17.16 1.42
CA LEU A 97 -37.36 15.96 1.96
C LEU A 97 -36.78 16.19 3.37
N LYS A 98 -36.14 17.34 3.63
CA LYS A 98 -35.59 17.69 4.95
C LYS A 98 -36.66 17.79 6.05
N GLU A 99 -37.90 18.09 5.69
CA GLU A 99 -39.03 18.16 6.63
C GLU A 99 -39.67 16.79 6.88
N SER A 100 -39.28 15.75 6.14
CA SER A 100 -39.85 14.38 6.20
C SER A 100 -39.91 13.81 7.63
N PRO A 101 -38.87 13.92 8.50
CA PRO A 101 -38.96 13.41 9.87
C PRO A 101 -40.07 14.08 10.69
N LYS A 102 -40.25 15.40 10.53
CA LYS A 102 -41.30 16.17 11.20
C LYS A 102 -42.68 15.81 10.66
N ILE A 103 -42.82 15.71 9.33
CA ILE A 103 -44.06 15.27 8.68
C ILE A 103 -44.44 13.88 9.19
N LYS A 104 -43.49 12.93 9.20
CA LYS A 104 -43.67 11.56 9.73
C LYS A 104 -44.17 11.59 11.16
N GLN A 105 -43.50 12.34 12.04
CA GLN A 105 -43.87 12.42 13.45
C GLN A 105 -45.29 12.98 13.64
N GLU A 106 -45.67 14.01 12.90
CA GLU A 106 -46.99 14.63 13.03
C GLU A 106 -48.11 13.76 12.47
N ILE A 107 -47.86 13.03 11.37
CA ILE A 107 -48.81 12.07 10.82
C ILE A 107 -48.98 10.88 11.77
N VAL A 108 -47.89 10.33 12.31
CA VAL A 108 -47.93 9.22 13.28
C VAL A 108 -48.71 9.63 14.54
N LYS A 109 -48.44 10.81 15.11
CA LYS A 109 -49.23 11.35 16.24
C LYS A 109 -50.72 11.45 15.92
N HIS A 110 -51.06 11.84 14.69
CA HIS A 110 -52.46 11.90 14.28
C HIS A 110 -53.08 10.51 14.12
N ILE A 111 -52.35 9.54 13.54
CA ILE A 111 -52.76 8.14 13.46
C ILE A 111 -53.06 7.59 14.86
N ASP A 112 -52.17 7.81 15.84
CA ASP A 112 -52.38 7.39 17.23
C ASP A 112 -53.63 8.03 17.86
N SER A 113 -53.88 9.31 17.54
CA SER A 113 -55.06 10.05 18.04
C SER A 113 -56.39 9.54 17.48
N LEU A 114 -56.39 8.89 16.32
CA LEU A 114 -57.60 8.36 15.69
C LEU A 114 -58.14 7.10 16.41
N LYS A 115 -57.37 6.50 17.33
CA LYS A 115 -57.72 5.28 18.08
C LYS A 115 -58.29 4.17 17.18
N SER A 116 -57.76 4.06 15.96
CA SER A 116 -58.19 3.06 14.98
C SER A 116 -57.79 1.66 15.41
N LYS A 117 -58.62 0.66 15.10
CA LYS A 117 -58.26 -0.75 15.24
C LYS A 117 -57.26 -1.20 14.15
N GLN A 118 -57.13 -0.43 13.07
CA GLN A 118 -56.26 -0.74 11.96
C GLN A 118 -54.88 -0.12 12.18
N LYS A 119 -53.83 -0.96 12.19
CA LYS A 119 -52.45 -0.50 12.24
C LYS A 119 -52.03 0.00 10.85
N ILE A 120 -51.46 1.21 10.81
CA ILE A 120 -51.00 1.86 9.58
C ILE A 120 -49.48 1.99 9.65
N TRP A 121 -48.80 1.54 8.58
CA TRP A 121 -47.39 1.82 8.37
C TRP A 121 -47.24 2.95 7.36
N LEU A 122 -46.43 3.96 7.70
CA LEU A 122 -46.30 5.18 6.90
C LEU A 122 -44.98 5.20 6.12
N HIS A 123 -45.12 5.28 4.80
CA HIS A 123 -44.05 5.58 3.86
C HIS A 123 -44.13 7.05 3.46
N ILE A 124 -43.04 7.79 3.62
CA ILE A 124 -42.89 9.14 3.04
C ILE A 124 -41.82 9.03 1.97
N ARG A 125 -42.17 9.39 0.74
CA ARG A 125 -41.25 9.37 -0.41
C ARG A 125 -41.34 10.66 -1.20
N THR A 126 -40.32 10.94 -2.00
CA THR A 126 -40.34 11.95 -3.05
C THR A 126 -40.41 11.29 -4.43
N PRO A 127 -40.67 12.06 -5.50
CA PRO A 127 -40.49 11.55 -6.85
C PRO A 127 -39.09 11.01 -7.11
N VAL A 128 -38.05 11.61 -6.52
CA VAL A 128 -36.65 11.16 -6.69
C VAL A 128 -36.46 9.76 -6.11
N ASP A 129 -36.97 9.49 -4.91
CA ASP A 129 -36.92 8.14 -4.31
C ASP A 129 -37.54 7.08 -5.25
N ILE A 130 -38.65 7.43 -5.92
CA ILE A 130 -39.35 6.54 -6.85
C ILE A 130 -38.53 6.34 -8.14
N TRP A 131 -37.88 7.39 -8.64
CA TRP A 131 -36.98 7.29 -9.78
C TRP A 131 -35.72 6.50 -9.47
N GLU A 132 -35.20 6.56 -8.25
CA GLU A 132 -34.09 5.74 -7.79
C GLU A 132 -34.46 4.25 -7.76
N ILE A 133 -35.65 3.88 -7.25
CA ILE A 133 -36.18 2.51 -7.33
C ILE A 133 -36.18 2.00 -8.78
N CYS A 134 -36.61 2.84 -9.72
CA CYS A 134 -36.59 2.52 -11.15
C CYS A 134 -35.16 2.36 -11.70
N MET A 135 -34.24 3.26 -11.34
CA MET A 135 -32.83 3.21 -11.74
C MET A 135 -32.10 1.97 -11.18
N ASP A 136 -32.50 1.52 -10.00
CA ASP A 136 -32.00 0.29 -9.38
C ASP A 136 -32.63 -0.98 -9.98
N SER A 137 -33.44 -0.83 -11.04
CA SER A 137 -34.15 -1.91 -11.70
C SER A 137 -35.13 -2.68 -10.80
N LYS A 138 -35.55 -2.08 -9.67
CA LYS A 138 -36.55 -2.64 -8.75
C LYS A 138 -37.97 -2.37 -9.26
N PHE A 139 -38.24 -2.78 -10.50
CA PHE A 139 -39.48 -2.43 -11.22
C PHE A 139 -40.75 -2.97 -10.55
N GLU A 140 -40.66 -4.04 -9.76
CA GLU A 140 -41.78 -4.57 -8.99
C GLU A 140 -42.22 -3.60 -7.88
N LEU A 141 -41.28 -2.92 -7.23
CA LEU A 141 -41.58 -1.90 -6.22
C LEU A 141 -42.19 -0.66 -6.87
N SER A 142 -41.59 -0.16 -7.96
CA SER A 142 -42.12 1.01 -8.67
C SER A 142 -43.51 0.72 -9.27
N GLY A 143 -43.72 -0.50 -9.79
CA GLY A 143 -45.02 -0.96 -10.27
C GLY A 143 -46.06 -1.04 -9.15
N ALA A 144 -45.68 -1.56 -7.97
CA ALA A 144 -46.57 -1.57 -6.79
C ALA A 144 -46.93 -0.16 -6.31
N ILE A 145 -45.98 0.77 -6.33
CA ILE A 145 -46.21 2.20 -6.04
C ILE A 145 -47.21 2.76 -7.05
N ALA A 146 -46.99 2.58 -8.36
CA ALA A 146 -47.89 3.05 -9.42
C ALA A 146 -49.32 2.50 -9.27
N MET A 147 -49.44 1.23 -8.88
CA MET A 147 -50.72 0.54 -8.69
C MET A 147 -51.38 0.80 -7.33
N SER A 148 -50.82 1.69 -6.50
CA SER A 148 -51.42 2.08 -5.22
C SER A 148 -52.84 2.58 -5.37
N PHE A 149 -53.72 2.21 -4.44
CA PHE A 149 -55.08 2.78 -4.41
C PHE A 149 -54.99 4.27 -4.04
N PRO A 150 -55.49 5.21 -4.86
CA PRO A 150 -55.29 6.62 -4.63
C PRO A 150 -56.32 7.16 -3.62
N LEU A 151 -55.85 7.77 -2.53
CA LEU A 151 -56.69 8.57 -1.61
C LEU A 151 -56.69 10.06 -1.98
N TYR A 152 -55.56 10.54 -2.47
CA TYR A 152 -55.35 11.89 -2.96
C TYR A 152 -54.27 11.87 -4.03
N ASP A 153 -54.45 12.62 -5.12
CA ASP A 153 -53.43 12.71 -6.16
C ASP A 153 -53.57 14.03 -6.92
N LYS A 154 -52.44 14.71 -7.16
CA LYS A 154 -52.35 15.88 -8.03
C LYS A 154 -52.00 15.52 -9.48
N GLY A 155 -51.84 14.24 -9.79
CA GLY A 155 -51.64 13.69 -11.14
C GLY A 155 -50.42 12.78 -11.26
N PHE A 156 -49.47 12.86 -10.32
CA PHE A 156 -48.23 12.09 -10.36
C PHE A 156 -48.49 10.57 -10.29
N LEU A 157 -49.30 10.13 -9.31
CA LEU A 157 -49.59 8.72 -9.13
C LEU A 157 -50.48 8.17 -10.26
N GLY A 158 -51.42 8.97 -10.76
CA GLY A 158 -52.29 8.62 -11.87
C GLY A 158 -51.53 8.40 -13.18
N VAL A 159 -50.56 9.27 -13.47
CA VAL A 159 -49.68 9.12 -14.63
C VAL A 159 -48.81 7.87 -14.51
N LEU A 160 -48.20 7.63 -13.35
CA LEU A 160 -47.43 6.41 -13.11
C LEU A 160 -48.28 5.15 -13.29
N ARG A 161 -49.51 5.15 -12.78
CA ARG A 161 -50.44 4.04 -12.96
C ARG A 161 -50.76 3.80 -14.43
N LEU A 162 -51.04 4.85 -15.17
CA LEU A 162 -51.34 4.75 -16.60
C LEU A 162 -50.14 4.18 -17.36
N ALA A 163 -48.92 4.66 -17.07
CA ALA A 163 -47.69 4.14 -17.65
C ALA A 163 -47.46 2.66 -17.29
N GLU A 164 -47.73 2.26 -16.04
CA GLU A 164 -47.57 0.87 -15.58
C GLU A 164 -48.57 -0.09 -16.25
N ILE A 165 -49.83 0.32 -16.39
CA ILE A 165 -50.86 -0.46 -17.09
C ILE A 165 -50.51 -0.57 -18.57
N HIS A 166 -50.16 0.55 -19.21
CA HIS A 166 -49.77 0.56 -20.62
C HIS A 166 -48.54 -0.33 -20.87
N LYS A 167 -47.49 -0.20 -20.03
CA LYS A 167 -46.32 -1.07 -20.04
C LYS A 167 -46.71 -2.54 -19.95
N SER A 168 -47.63 -2.89 -19.05
CA SER A 168 -48.09 -4.27 -18.88
C SER A 168 -48.77 -4.81 -20.14
N LEU A 169 -49.65 -4.03 -20.78
CA LEU A 169 -50.31 -4.41 -22.04
C LEU A 169 -49.30 -4.60 -23.18
N VAL A 170 -48.34 -3.68 -23.32
CA VAL A 170 -47.29 -3.77 -24.34
C VAL A 170 -46.42 -5.01 -24.11
N LEU A 171 -46.01 -5.27 -22.87
CA LEU A 171 -45.21 -6.45 -22.54
C LEU A 171 -45.97 -7.75 -22.78
N GLN A 172 -47.26 -7.83 -22.48
CA GLN A 172 -48.04 -9.05 -22.74
C GLN A 172 -48.01 -9.49 -24.21
N LYS A 173 -47.99 -8.53 -25.14
CA LYS A 173 -47.94 -8.80 -26.58
C LYS A 173 -46.51 -8.88 -27.14
N PHE A 174 -45.59 -8.06 -26.63
CA PHE A 174 -44.27 -7.83 -27.20
C PHE A 174 -43.08 -8.10 -26.25
N GLU A 175 -43.25 -8.84 -25.13
CA GLU A 175 -42.21 -9.07 -24.09
C GLU A 175 -40.82 -9.36 -24.66
N ARG A 176 -40.75 -10.24 -25.68
CA ARG A 176 -39.50 -10.65 -26.32
C ARG A 176 -38.79 -9.53 -27.09
N TYR A 177 -39.53 -8.54 -27.56
CA TYR A 177 -39.05 -7.47 -28.41
C TYR A 177 -38.89 -6.15 -27.65
N VAL A 178 -39.58 -5.91 -26.54
CA VAL A 178 -39.37 -4.68 -25.76
C VAL A 178 -37.99 -4.71 -25.12
N VAL A 179 -37.11 -3.78 -25.53
CA VAL A 179 -35.77 -3.57 -24.95
C VAL A 179 -35.90 -2.77 -23.67
N SER A 180 -36.61 -1.65 -23.75
CA SER A 180 -36.83 -0.75 -22.62
C SER A 180 -38.12 0.04 -22.78
N TYR A 181 -38.79 0.29 -21.66
CA TYR A 181 -39.90 1.22 -21.53
C TYR A 181 -39.47 2.33 -20.56
N VAL A 182 -39.43 3.57 -21.06
CA VAL A 182 -38.80 4.70 -20.37
C VAL A 182 -39.79 5.85 -20.26
N ILE A 183 -39.93 6.39 -19.06
CA ILE A 183 -40.67 7.65 -18.83
C ILE A 183 -39.67 8.81 -18.91
N GLY A 184 -40.03 9.90 -19.58
CA GLY A 184 -39.20 11.09 -19.68
C GLY A 184 -40.01 12.39 -19.57
N GLY A 185 -39.42 13.46 -20.09
CA GLY A 185 -40.10 14.75 -20.21
C GLY A 185 -40.28 15.50 -18.90
N SER A 186 -41.26 16.41 -18.88
CA SER A 186 -41.51 17.32 -17.75
C SER A 186 -41.87 16.61 -16.45
N LEU A 187 -42.42 15.38 -16.51
CA LEU A 187 -42.74 14.61 -15.30
C LEU A 187 -41.48 14.24 -14.52
N VAL A 188 -40.45 13.78 -15.23
CA VAL A 188 -39.18 13.41 -14.61
C VAL A 188 -38.42 14.65 -14.13
N ARG A 189 -38.49 15.75 -14.89
CA ARG A 189 -37.85 17.02 -14.51
C ARG A 189 -38.55 17.77 -13.38
N GLY A 190 -39.72 17.31 -12.91
CA GLY A 190 -40.50 17.99 -11.88
C GLY A 190 -41.23 19.25 -12.35
N GLU A 191 -41.31 19.46 -13.67
CA GLU A 191 -41.94 20.61 -14.33
C GLU A 191 -43.40 20.33 -14.74
N ALA A 192 -43.88 19.11 -14.51
CA ALA A 192 -45.23 18.69 -14.91
C ALA A 192 -46.33 19.41 -14.12
N THR A 193 -47.36 19.84 -14.85
CA THR A 193 -48.60 20.39 -14.31
C THR A 193 -49.69 19.30 -14.24
N LYS A 194 -50.83 19.60 -13.62
CA LYS A 194 -51.94 18.63 -13.44
C LYS A 194 -52.53 18.11 -14.77
N THR A 195 -52.35 18.86 -15.86
CA THR A 195 -52.83 18.53 -17.21
C THR A 195 -51.69 18.13 -18.14
N SER A 196 -50.46 18.03 -17.65
CA SER A 196 -49.33 17.65 -18.47
C SER A 196 -49.42 16.17 -18.86
N ASP A 197 -49.12 15.91 -20.13
CA ASP A 197 -48.92 14.58 -20.66
C ASP A 197 -47.58 14.04 -20.14
N ALA A 198 -47.45 12.71 -20.06
CA ALA A 198 -46.17 12.08 -19.77
C ALA A 198 -45.55 11.53 -21.04
N ASP A 199 -44.30 11.90 -21.30
CA ASP A 199 -43.52 11.36 -22.40
C ASP A 199 -43.09 9.93 -22.06
N VAL A 200 -43.40 9.01 -22.96
CA VAL A 200 -43.04 7.60 -22.87
C VAL A 200 -42.27 7.23 -24.12
N PHE A 201 -41.11 6.61 -23.93
CA PHE A 201 -40.25 6.11 -24.99
C PHE A 201 -40.16 4.59 -24.87
N ILE A 202 -40.45 3.89 -25.96
CA ILE A 202 -40.40 2.43 -26.01
C ILE A 202 -39.42 2.05 -27.12
N VAL A 203 -38.40 1.29 -26.75
CA VAL A 203 -37.42 0.76 -27.70
C VAL A 203 -37.76 -0.70 -27.96
N ILE A 204 -38.01 -1.03 -29.23
CA ILE A 204 -38.37 -2.37 -29.70
C ILE A 204 -37.20 -2.94 -30.49
N ASN A 205 -36.78 -4.16 -30.14
CA ASN A 205 -35.77 -4.90 -30.87
C ASN A 205 -36.31 -5.35 -32.23
N ASP A 206 -35.81 -4.76 -33.30
CA ASP A 206 -36.18 -5.05 -34.69
C ASP A 206 -35.17 -5.96 -35.41
N THR A 207 -34.12 -6.42 -34.74
CA THR A 207 -33.00 -7.14 -35.39
C THR A 207 -33.40 -8.44 -36.09
N ASP A 208 -34.50 -9.04 -35.67
CA ASP A 208 -34.99 -10.31 -36.21
C ASP A 208 -35.93 -10.12 -37.40
N VAL A 209 -36.40 -8.89 -37.66
CA VAL A 209 -37.28 -8.56 -38.79
C VAL A 209 -36.44 -8.25 -40.03
N LYS A 210 -36.62 -9.05 -41.09
CA LYS A 210 -35.82 -8.99 -42.32
C LYS A 210 -36.66 -8.65 -43.55
N ARG A 211 -37.93 -9.02 -43.57
CA ARG A 211 -38.80 -8.89 -44.76
C ARG A 211 -39.63 -7.62 -44.80
N MET A 212 -39.87 -6.98 -43.66
CA MET A 212 -40.67 -5.75 -43.58
C MET A 212 -39.77 -4.51 -43.58
N PRO A 213 -40.07 -3.49 -44.41
CA PRO A 213 -39.38 -2.20 -44.33
C PRO A 213 -39.51 -1.56 -42.94
N ARG A 214 -38.43 -0.96 -42.44
CA ARG A 214 -38.40 -0.35 -41.09
C ARG A 214 -39.49 0.70 -40.87
N VAL A 215 -39.77 1.52 -41.88
CA VAL A 215 -40.80 2.57 -41.80
C VAL A 215 -42.18 1.95 -41.56
N GLU A 216 -42.50 0.88 -42.31
CA GLU A 216 -43.77 0.15 -42.16
C GLU A 216 -43.85 -0.55 -40.80
N LEU A 217 -42.76 -1.20 -40.37
CA LEU A 217 -42.68 -1.85 -39.06
C LEU A 217 -42.96 -0.86 -37.93
N ARG A 218 -42.29 0.30 -37.96
CA ARG A 218 -42.47 1.37 -36.97
C ARG A 218 -43.92 1.86 -36.94
N GLU A 219 -44.53 2.10 -38.11
CA GLU A 219 -45.90 2.60 -38.19
C GLU A 219 -46.92 1.59 -37.64
N ARG A 220 -46.77 0.29 -37.98
CA ARG A 220 -47.59 -0.79 -37.40
C ARG A 220 -47.42 -0.90 -35.88
N LEU A 221 -46.18 -0.86 -35.39
CA LEU A 221 -45.91 -0.89 -33.95
C LEU A 221 -46.53 0.33 -33.24
N SER A 222 -46.39 1.53 -33.80
CA SER A 222 -47.00 2.74 -33.26
C SER A 222 -48.52 2.67 -33.24
N GLN A 223 -49.18 2.12 -34.26
CA GLN A 223 -50.64 1.94 -34.26
C GLN A 223 -51.12 1.00 -33.15
N ILE A 224 -50.42 -0.11 -32.92
CA ILE A 224 -50.79 -1.07 -31.87
C ILE A 224 -50.51 -0.50 -30.48
N ILE A 225 -49.30 0.04 -30.29
CA ILE A 225 -48.81 0.50 -28.99
C ILE A 225 -49.46 1.83 -28.61
N ALA A 226 -49.29 2.88 -29.41
CA ALA A 226 -49.78 4.21 -29.09
C ALA A 226 -51.26 4.40 -29.39
N GLY A 227 -51.85 3.60 -30.27
CA GLY A 227 -53.29 3.63 -30.59
C GLY A 227 -54.09 2.70 -29.68
N ALA A 228 -54.06 1.40 -29.94
CA ALA A 228 -54.95 0.43 -29.30
C ALA A 228 -54.68 0.26 -27.80
N HIS A 229 -53.42 0.00 -27.41
CA HIS A 229 -53.09 -0.26 -26.00
C HIS A 229 -53.18 0.99 -25.12
N LEU A 230 -52.96 2.20 -25.66
CA LEU A 230 -53.17 3.43 -24.89
C LEU A 230 -54.64 3.63 -24.52
N GLN A 231 -55.57 3.42 -25.47
CA GLN A 231 -57.01 3.57 -25.20
C GLN A 231 -57.49 2.58 -24.13
N GLU A 232 -57.04 1.33 -24.22
CA GLU A 232 -57.31 0.30 -23.22
C GLU A 232 -56.73 0.68 -21.85
N ALA A 233 -55.47 1.14 -21.80
CA ALA A 233 -54.83 1.57 -20.57
C ALA A 233 -55.55 2.75 -19.91
N MET A 234 -56.00 3.73 -20.70
CA MET A 234 -56.77 4.87 -20.19
C MET A 234 -58.11 4.43 -19.59
N ALA A 235 -58.82 3.52 -20.25
CA ALA A 235 -60.08 2.96 -19.76
C ALA A 235 -59.89 2.19 -18.43
N LEU A 236 -58.80 1.41 -18.32
CA LEU A 236 -58.48 0.65 -17.10
C LEU A 236 -57.96 1.54 -15.96
N ALA A 237 -57.18 2.57 -16.26
CA ALA A 237 -56.58 3.46 -15.27
C ALA A 237 -57.59 4.42 -14.65
N GLY A 238 -58.60 4.86 -15.44
CA GLY A 238 -59.63 5.80 -14.99
C GLY A 238 -59.07 7.20 -14.66
N VAL A 239 -57.98 7.59 -15.31
CA VAL A 239 -57.29 8.88 -15.08
C VAL A 239 -57.54 9.85 -16.24
N LYS A 240 -57.44 11.16 -15.98
CA LYS A 240 -57.58 12.21 -17.01
C LYS A 240 -56.29 12.49 -17.79
N ASN A 241 -55.14 12.12 -17.23
CA ASN A 241 -53.85 12.30 -17.86
C ASN A 241 -53.71 11.38 -19.08
N THR A 242 -52.90 11.78 -20.06
CA THR A 242 -52.55 10.95 -21.22
C THR A 242 -51.04 10.73 -21.30
N LEU A 243 -50.64 9.77 -22.13
CA LEU A 243 -49.24 9.48 -22.44
C LEU A 243 -48.94 9.93 -23.87
N HIS A 244 -47.83 10.64 -24.04
CA HIS A 244 -47.26 10.89 -25.35
C HIS A 244 -46.22 9.81 -25.64
N ILE A 245 -46.60 8.83 -26.46
CA ILE A 245 -45.80 7.62 -26.69
C ILE A 245 -44.99 7.75 -27.99
N GLN A 246 -43.69 7.54 -27.89
CA GLN A 246 -42.78 7.42 -29.03
C GLN A 246 -42.19 6.01 -29.07
N THR A 247 -42.43 5.31 -30.18
CA THR A 247 -41.89 3.97 -30.42
C THR A 247 -40.68 4.06 -31.34
N TRP A 248 -39.56 3.50 -30.89
CA TRP A 248 -38.31 3.48 -31.63
C TRP A 248 -37.87 2.03 -31.90
N LEU A 249 -37.37 1.78 -33.10
CA LEU A 249 -36.66 0.55 -33.41
C LEU A 249 -35.26 0.62 -32.80
N LEU A 250 -34.75 -0.49 -32.28
CA LEU A 250 -33.44 -0.55 -31.63
C LEU A 250 -32.32 -0.10 -32.57
N THR A 251 -32.36 -0.55 -33.82
CA THR A 251 -31.34 -0.19 -34.81
C THR A 251 -31.34 1.32 -35.11
N ASP A 252 -32.51 1.90 -35.37
CA ASP A 252 -32.67 3.34 -35.65
C ASP A 252 -32.34 4.22 -34.44
N PHE A 253 -32.69 3.76 -33.23
CA PHE A 253 -32.33 4.43 -31.99
C PHE A 253 -30.81 4.48 -31.83
N TRP A 254 -30.12 3.36 -32.04
CA TRP A 254 -28.67 3.29 -31.92
C TRP A 254 -27.95 4.11 -32.99
N ASP A 255 -28.43 4.10 -34.23
CA ASP A 255 -27.93 4.99 -35.30
C ASP A 255 -28.05 6.46 -34.90
N SER A 256 -29.21 6.85 -34.37
CA SER A 256 -29.45 8.22 -33.88
C SER A 256 -28.55 8.61 -32.70
N VAL A 257 -28.18 7.66 -31.83
CA VAL A 257 -27.21 7.90 -30.75
C VAL A 257 -25.80 8.11 -31.30
N LYS A 258 -25.38 7.33 -32.32
CA LYS A 258 -24.09 7.55 -32.99
C LYS A 258 -24.01 8.92 -33.66
N ASP A 259 -25.12 9.36 -34.26
CA ASP A 259 -25.23 10.64 -34.96
C ASP A 259 -25.52 11.83 -34.03
N ALA A 260 -25.41 11.63 -32.71
CA ALA A 260 -25.56 12.69 -31.72
C ALA A 260 -26.95 13.36 -31.70
N HIS A 261 -28.00 12.62 -32.05
CA HIS A 261 -29.33 13.20 -32.15
C HIS A 261 -29.82 13.76 -30.79
N PRO A 262 -30.16 15.06 -30.67
CA PRO A 262 -30.42 15.70 -29.38
C PRO A 262 -31.50 15.01 -28.56
N VAL A 263 -32.58 14.57 -29.22
CA VAL A 263 -33.69 13.85 -28.57
C VAL A 263 -33.21 12.55 -27.90
N MET A 264 -32.38 11.75 -28.57
CA MET A 264 -31.89 10.48 -27.99
C MET A 264 -30.98 10.72 -26.80
N PHE A 265 -30.16 11.77 -26.86
CA PHE A 265 -29.32 12.16 -25.74
C PHE A 265 -30.16 12.63 -24.55
N THR A 266 -31.22 13.42 -24.78
CA THR A 266 -32.16 13.81 -23.72
C THR A 266 -32.89 12.60 -23.14
N VAL A 267 -33.35 11.67 -23.98
CA VAL A 267 -34.01 10.43 -23.54
C VAL A 267 -33.07 9.61 -22.66
N ILE A 268 -31.83 9.37 -23.09
CA ILE A 268 -30.85 8.62 -22.30
C ILE A 268 -30.49 9.36 -21.00
N ARG A 269 -30.28 10.69 -21.07
CA ARG A 269 -29.87 11.51 -19.93
C ARG A 269 -30.95 11.58 -18.87
N ASP A 270 -32.16 11.96 -19.26
CA ASP A 270 -33.23 12.30 -18.33
C ASP A 270 -34.14 11.11 -18.09
N GLY A 271 -34.34 10.24 -19.08
CA GLY A 271 -35.31 9.15 -19.03
C GLY A 271 -35.10 8.17 -17.88
N ILE A 272 -36.21 7.73 -17.28
CA ILE A 272 -36.28 6.76 -16.20
C ILE A 272 -36.89 5.46 -16.76
N PRO A 273 -36.13 4.34 -16.82
CA PRO A 273 -36.71 3.08 -17.25
C PRO A 273 -37.69 2.58 -16.18
N ILE A 274 -38.89 2.19 -16.57
CA ILE A 274 -39.82 1.42 -15.71
C ILE A 274 -39.89 -0.07 -16.12
N TYR A 275 -39.13 -0.40 -17.17
CA TYR A 275 -38.75 -1.73 -17.61
C TYR A 275 -37.49 -1.61 -18.49
N ASP A 276 -36.51 -2.48 -18.27
CA ASP A 276 -35.29 -2.56 -19.09
C ASP A 276 -34.78 -4.01 -19.09
N ARG A 277 -34.34 -4.51 -20.25
CA ARG A 277 -33.70 -5.83 -20.39
C ARG A 277 -32.17 -5.74 -20.31
N GLY A 278 -31.66 -4.74 -19.59
CA GLY A 278 -30.23 -4.50 -19.36
C GLY A 278 -29.55 -3.75 -20.51
N THR A 279 -30.26 -2.86 -21.20
CA THR A 279 -29.69 -2.09 -22.33
C THR A 279 -29.70 -0.59 -22.04
N PHE A 280 -30.83 -0.05 -21.60
CA PHE A 280 -30.99 1.38 -21.38
C PHE A 280 -30.12 1.90 -20.23
N MET A 281 -30.04 1.17 -19.11
CA MET A 281 -29.22 1.55 -17.97
C MET A 281 -27.72 1.65 -18.31
N PRO A 282 -27.13 0.67 -19.03
CA PRO A 282 -25.79 0.81 -19.59
C PRO A 282 -25.60 2.05 -20.47
N TRP A 283 -26.54 2.37 -21.37
CA TRP A 283 -26.43 3.57 -22.20
C TRP A 283 -26.41 4.86 -21.38
N LYS A 284 -27.27 4.95 -20.36
CA LYS A 284 -27.29 6.09 -19.42
C LYS A 284 -25.98 6.21 -18.65
N SER A 285 -25.43 5.09 -18.22
CA SER A 285 -24.11 5.04 -17.56
C SER A 285 -22.99 5.51 -18.48
N LEU A 286 -22.96 5.03 -19.73
CA LEU A 286 -21.98 5.44 -20.74
C LEU A 286 -22.07 6.94 -21.06
N LEU A 287 -23.28 7.51 -21.10
CA LEU A 287 -23.46 8.95 -21.28
C LEU A 287 -22.87 9.74 -20.09
N LYS A 288 -23.19 9.34 -18.85
CA LYS A 288 -22.65 9.97 -17.62
C LYS A 288 -21.13 9.88 -17.53
N MET A 289 -20.54 8.79 -18.04
CA MET A 289 -19.09 8.61 -18.14
C MET A 289 -18.43 9.41 -19.27
N GLY A 290 -19.19 10.18 -20.06
CA GLY A 290 -18.69 10.91 -21.22
C GLY A 290 -18.18 10.00 -22.36
N LYS A 291 -18.68 8.76 -22.42
CA LYS A 291 -18.29 7.78 -23.46
C LYS A 291 -19.13 7.91 -24.72
N LEU A 292 -20.38 8.34 -24.61
CA LEU A 292 -21.21 8.71 -25.76
C LEU A 292 -20.83 10.13 -26.19
N LYS A 293 -20.38 10.30 -27.44
CA LYS A 293 -19.86 11.57 -27.97
C LYS A 293 -20.72 12.07 -29.11
N PRO A 294 -20.81 13.41 -29.29
CA PRO A 294 -20.36 14.49 -28.42
C PRO A 294 -21.39 14.76 -27.30
N SER A 295 -20.98 14.70 -26.03
CA SER A 295 -21.82 15.07 -24.89
C SER A 295 -21.13 16.10 -23.99
N PRO A 296 -21.88 16.95 -23.25
CA PRO A 296 -21.30 17.85 -22.25
C PRO A 296 -20.40 17.11 -21.25
N GLU A 297 -20.80 15.90 -20.84
CA GLU A 297 -20.03 15.04 -19.94
C GLU A 297 -18.70 14.60 -20.58
N ALA A 298 -18.70 14.30 -21.88
CA ALA A 298 -17.48 14.02 -22.63
C ALA A 298 -16.56 15.25 -22.71
N ILE A 299 -17.12 16.44 -22.95
CA ILE A 299 -16.38 17.70 -23.01
C ILE A 299 -15.71 18.01 -21.67
N ASP A 300 -16.45 17.91 -20.56
CA ASP A 300 -15.92 18.10 -19.21
C ASP A 300 -14.79 17.11 -18.90
N MET A 301 -14.92 15.85 -19.33
CA MET A 301 -13.85 14.86 -19.20
C MET A 301 -12.59 15.27 -19.99
N PHE A 302 -12.74 15.76 -21.21
CA PHE A 302 -11.61 16.27 -22.00
C PHE A 302 -10.97 17.49 -21.33
N MET A 303 -11.75 18.43 -20.82
CA MET A 303 -11.24 19.62 -20.13
C MET A 303 -10.49 19.26 -18.83
N LYS A 304 -11.04 18.36 -18.01
CA LYS A 304 -10.38 17.84 -16.79
C LYS A 304 -9.06 17.12 -17.03
N THR A 305 -8.79 16.71 -18.28
CA THR A 305 -7.49 16.12 -18.63
C THR A 305 -6.35 17.13 -18.49
N ALA A 306 -6.62 18.42 -18.75
CA ALA A 306 -5.62 19.47 -18.56
C ALA A 306 -5.24 19.65 -17.08
N ASP A 307 -6.22 19.67 -16.18
CA ASP A 307 -5.99 19.80 -14.73
C ASP A 307 -5.19 18.61 -14.20
N ARG A 308 -5.58 17.37 -14.58
CA ARG A 308 -4.83 16.16 -14.20
C ARG A 308 -3.40 16.18 -14.73
N ALA A 309 -3.19 16.63 -15.97
CA ALA A 309 -1.86 16.72 -16.55
C ALA A 309 -0.99 17.72 -15.76
N LYS A 310 -1.56 18.85 -15.32
CA LYS A 310 -0.88 19.83 -14.47
C LYS A 310 -0.50 19.24 -13.11
N GLU A 311 -1.43 18.59 -12.41
CA GLU A 311 -1.15 17.92 -11.13
C GLU A 311 -0.04 16.86 -11.26
N MET A 312 -0.05 16.10 -12.36
CA MET A 312 1.02 15.13 -12.64
C MET A 312 2.38 15.79 -12.86
N VAL A 313 2.44 16.95 -13.50
CA VAL A 313 3.69 17.71 -13.67
C VAL A 313 4.20 18.20 -12.32
N GLU A 314 3.34 18.79 -11.49
CA GLU A 314 3.71 19.26 -10.15
C GLU A 314 4.24 18.12 -9.27
N ARG A 315 3.58 16.96 -9.30
CA ARG A 315 4.05 15.75 -8.60
C ARG A 315 5.43 15.28 -9.08
N ARG A 316 5.65 15.24 -10.39
CA ARG A 316 6.96 14.84 -10.96
C ARG A 316 8.10 15.78 -10.55
N LEU A 317 7.83 17.06 -10.37
CA LEU A 317 8.82 18.02 -9.87
C LEU A 317 9.19 17.72 -8.41
N ILE A 318 8.20 17.37 -7.58
CA ILE A 318 8.44 16.92 -6.20
C ILE A 318 9.26 15.62 -6.19
N ASP A 319 8.89 14.63 -7.01
CA ASP A 319 9.64 13.37 -7.12
C ASP A 319 11.11 13.63 -7.52
N ALA A 320 11.34 14.53 -8.50
CA ALA A 320 12.69 14.93 -8.89
C ALA A 320 13.48 15.60 -7.74
N MET A 321 12.82 16.41 -6.91
CA MET A 321 13.46 16.98 -5.71
C MET A 321 13.90 15.89 -4.72
N VAL A 322 13.04 14.88 -4.50
CA VAL A 322 13.33 13.74 -3.63
C VAL A 322 14.52 12.93 -4.16
N ASP A 323 14.58 12.70 -5.48
CA ASP A 323 15.71 12.01 -6.11
C ASP A 323 17.01 12.79 -5.94
N VAL A 324 16.97 14.12 -6.10
CA VAL A 324 18.14 14.98 -5.85
C VAL A 324 18.58 14.88 -4.39
N TYR A 325 17.64 14.88 -3.44
CA TYR A 325 17.94 14.70 -2.02
C TYR A 325 18.71 13.39 -1.76
N TYR A 326 18.22 12.25 -2.26
CA TYR A 326 18.91 10.96 -2.08
C TYR A 326 20.26 10.93 -2.80
N SER A 327 20.37 11.56 -3.97
CA SER A 327 21.63 11.67 -4.71
C SER A 327 22.74 12.38 -3.93
N VAL A 328 22.38 13.30 -3.02
CA VAL A 328 23.31 14.09 -2.21
C VAL A 328 23.53 13.44 -0.84
N LEU A 329 22.46 13.00 -0.17
CA LEU A 329 22.52 12.45 1.17
C LEU A 329 23.29 11.12 1.20
N THR A 330 22.92 10.16 0.35
CA THR A 330 23.46 8.79 0.45
C THR A 330 24.97 8.73 0.23
N PRO A 331 25.56 9.42 -0.78
CA PRO A 331 27.00 9.50 -0.90
C PRO A 331 27.68 10.20 0.29
N SER A 332 27.03 11.18 0.92
CA SER A 332 27.56 11.84 2.12
C SER A 332 27.64 10.86 3.28
N GLN A 333 26.58 10.07 3.52
CA GLN A 333 26.57 9.00 4.54
C GLN A 333 27.66 7.95 4.26
N ALA A 334 27.84 7.56 3.00
CA ALA A 334 28.87 6.60 2.61
C ALA A 334 30.30 7.08 2.92
N LEU A 335 30.58 8.38 2.79
CA LEU A 335 31.90 8.93 3.13
C LEU A 335 32.15 9.00 4.64
N VAL A 336 31.11 9.27 5.43
CA VAL A 336 31.16 9.15 6.89
C VAL A 336 31.48 7.71 7.30
N MET A 337 30.83 6.73 6.66
CA MET A 337 31.11 5.30 6.89
C MET A 337 32.53 4.92 6.49
N LEU A 338 33.00 5.40 5.33
CA LEU A 338 34.36 5.17 4.85
C LEU A 338 35.43 5.74 5.79
N TYR A 339 35.11 6.84 6.48
CA TYR A 339 35.98 7.41 7.51
C TYR A 339 35.97 6.61 8.83
N GLY A 340 35.09 5.61 8.96
CA GLY A 340 35.02 4.69 10.09
C GLY A 340 33.94 5.01 11.14
N SER A 341 32.99 5.89 10.83
CA SER A 341 31.83 6.16 11.69
C SER A 341 30.65 5.24 11.32
N PRO A 342 29.72 4.95 12.23
CA PRO A 342 28.48 4.26 11.87
C PRO A 342 27.65 5.09 10.88
N PRO A 343 26.74 4.46 10.09
CA PRO A 343 25.89 5.19 9.16
C PRO A 343 25.01 6.22 9.92
N PRO A 344 25.14 7.53 9.62
CA PRO A 344 24.37 8.55 10.33
C PRO A 344 22.95 8.64 9.78
N THR A 345 22.02 9.15 10.58
CA THR A 345 20.67 9.46 10.10
C THR A 345 20.70 10.66 9.14
N HIS A 346 19.65 10.82 8.32
CA HIS A 346 19.52 11.98 7.45
C HIS A 346 19.58 13.31 8.21
N LYS A 347 19.17 13.32 9.49
CA LYS A 347 19.21 14.52 10.33
C LYS A 347 20.60 14.89 10.81
N GLU A 348 21.40 13.88 11.15
CA GLU A 348 22.75 14.04 11.70
C GLU A 348 23.81 14.20 10.60
N THR A 349 23.51 13.72 9.39
CA THR A 349 24.50 13.69 8.29
C THR A 349 25.12 15.06 8.01
N PRO A 350 24.37 16.19 7.92
CA PRO A 350 24.99 17.51 7.67
C PRO A 350 25.97 17.93 8.77
N ASP A 351 25.58 17.79 10.04
CA ASP A 351 26.40 18.17 11.19
C ASP A 351 27.66 17.30 11.28
N LEU A 352 27.53 16.00 11.04
CA LEU A 352 28.65 15.07 11.09
C LEU A 352 29.62 15.29 9.92
N MET A 353 29.11 15.52 8.71
CA MET A 353 29.92 15.89 7.56
C MET A 353 30.73 17.17 7.81
N LYS A 354 30.11 18.18 8.43
CA LYS A 354 30.77 19.42 8.83
C LYS A 354 31.86 19.18 9.87
N LYS A 355 31.52 18.51 10.97
CA LYS A 355 32.46 18.23 12.07
C LYS A 355 33.68 17.45 11.60
N ILE A 356 33.49 16.41 10.78
CA ILE A 356 34.58 15.56 10.30
C ILE A 356 35.36 16.27 9.18
N PHE A 357 34.68 16.65 8.10
CA PHE A 357 35.37 17.01 6.85
C PHE A 357 35.65 18.50 6.70
N VAL A 358 34.96 19.38 7.44
CA VAL A 358 35.24 20.82 7.45
C VAL A 358 36.11 21.20 8.64
N ASP A 359 35.69 20.85 9.86
CA ASP A 359 36.33 21.36 11.07
C ASP A 359 37.61 20.59 11.43
N LYS A 360 37.55 19.24 11.44
CA LYS A 360 38.67 18.38 11.82
C LYS A 360 39.66 18.17 10.67
N GLU A 361 39.19 17.64 9.54
CA GLU A 361 40.06 17.24 8.42
C GLU A 361 40.34 18.38 7.43
N LYS A 362 39.50 19.43 7.42
CA LYS A 362 39.60 20.61 6.53
C LYS A 362 39.67 20.25 5.03
N LEU A 363 38.95 19.21 4.62
CA LEU A 363 38.89 18.71 3.24
C LEU A 363 37.69 19.27 2.45
N LEU A 364 36.64 19.74 3.15
CA LEU A 364 35.49 20.43 2.57
C LEU A 364 35.36 21.86 3.10
N LYS A 365 34.58 22.68 2.40
CA LYS A 365 34.21 24.04 2.82
C LYS A 365 32.79 24.06 3.38
N LYS A 366 32.48 25.08 4.19
CA LYS A 366 31.11 25.33 4.68
C LYS A 366 30.09 25.47 3.54
N THR A 367 30.49 26.04 2.41
CA THR A 367 29.64 26.17 1.22
C THR A 367 29.25 24.83 0.60
N ASP A 368 30.10 23.82 0.72
CA ASP A 368 29.79 22.47 0.22
C ASP A 368 28.72 21.83 1.11
N ILE A 369 28.82 22.00 2.43
CA ILE A 369 27.83 21.49 3.40
C ILE A 369 26.46 22.18 3.24
N ALA A 370 26.43 23.46 2.89
CA ALA A 370 25.18 24.20 2.68
C ALA A 370 24.28 23.56 1.61
N ILE A 371 24.85 22.88 0.61
CA ILE A 371 24.10 22.14 -0.42
C ILE A 371 23.36 20.96 0.22
N LEU A 372 24.05 20.19 1.05
CA LEU A 372 23.49 19.05 1.80
C LEU A 372 22.42 19.52 2.80
N GLU A 373 22.67 20.60 3.55
CA GLU A 373 21.70 21.17 4.50
C GLU A 373 20.41 21.60 3.79
N LYS A 374 20.54 22.23 2.62
CA LYS A 374 19.40 22.70 1.82
C LYS A 374 18.51 21.56 1.35
N VAL A 375 19.08 20.48 0.78
CA VAL A 375 18.27 19.33 0.31
C VAL A 375 17.62 18.58 1.47
N VAL A 376 18.31 18.43 2.61
CA VAL A 376 17.75 17.79 3.81
C VAL A 376 16.59 18.62 4.37
N LYS A 377 16.70 19.95 4.35
CA LYS A 377 15.62 20.84 4.78
C LYS A 377 14.39 20.69 3.87
N LEU A 378 14.57 20.73 2.55
CA LEU A 378 13.48 20.57 1.58
C LEU A 378 12.77 19.22 1.74
N PHE A 379 13.52 18.14 1.91
CA PHE A 379 12.95 16.82 2.14
C PHE A 379 12.12 16.77 3.43
N ARG A 380 12.58 17.39 4.53
CA ARG A 380 11.78 17.49 5.77
C ARG A 380 10.51 18.31 5.59
N GLU A 381 10.57 19.41 4.83
CA GLU A 381 9.38 20.22 4.53
C GLU A 381 8.36 19.42 3.70
N TYR A 382 8.83 18.56 2.80
CA TYR A 382 8.02 17.60 2.06
C TYR A 382 7.43 16.50 2.98
N GLU A 383 8.24 15.83 3.82
CA GLU A 383 7.77 14.80 4.76
C GLU A 383 6.71 15.32 5.74
N HIS A 384 6.78 16.60 6.10
CA HIS A 384 5.81 17.27 6.97
C HIS A 384 4.64 17.92 6.23
N GLU A 385 4.45 17.61 4.94
CA GLU A 385 3.38 18.15 4.07
C GLU A 385 3.34 19.69 4.00
N LYS A 386 4.46 20.36 4.33
CA LYS A 386 4.58 21.82 4.26
C LYS A 386 4.91 22.28 2.84
N LEU A 387 5.70 21.49 2.11
CA LEU A 387 6.04 21.74 0.72
C LEU A 387 5.01 21.08 -0.20
N LYS A 388 4.13 21.88 -0.80
CA LYS A 388 3.08 21.40 -1.72
C LYS A 388 3.52 21.39 -3.18
N ASN A 389 4.39 22.32 -3.55
CA ASN A 389 4.89 22.49 -4.91
C ASN A 389 6.34 22.97 -4.89
N ILE A 390 7.04 22.72 -5.98
CA ILE A 390 8.39 23.21 -6.23
C ILE A 390 8.49 23.65 -7.69
N SER A 391 9.15 24.76 -7.96
CA SER A 391 9.29 25.27 -9.31
C SER A 391 10.34 24.50 -10.10
N GLY A 392 10.19 24.40 -11.42
CA GLY A 392 11.22 23.81 -12.29
C GLY A 392 12.58 24.51 -12.18
N ALA A 393 12.57 25.84 -12.01
CA ALA A 393 13.81 26.62 -11.80
C ALA A 393 14.54 26.25 -10.50
N GLU A 394 13.80 25.92 -9.43
CA GLU A 394 14.40 25.43 -8.19
C GLU A 394 15.01 24.04 -8.37
N ILE A 395 14.33 23.13 -9.10
CA ILE A 395 14.87 21.81 -9.44
C ILE A 395 16.17 21.93 -10.25
N ASP A 396 16.19 22.77 -11.28
CA ASP A 396 17.41 23.01 -12.09
C ASP A 396 18.57 23.51 -11.23
N LYS A 397 18.28 24.37 -10.24
CA LYS A 397 19.28 24.85 -9.29
C LYS A 397 19.77 23.73 -8.38
N LEU A 398 18.87 22.90 -7.84
CA LEU A 398 19.23 21.76 -6.99
C LEU A 398 20.10 20.74 -7.73
N LEU A 399 19.80 20.46 -9.00
CA LEU A 399 20.61 19.58 -9.86
C LEU A 399 22.02 20.14 -10.08
N LYS A 400 22.15 21.42 -10.40
CA LYS A 400 23.48 22.06 -10.56
C LYS A 400 24.27 22.04 -9.26
N ASP A 401 23.62 22.36 -8.13
CA ASP A 401 24.23 22.31 -6.81
C ASP A 401 24.69 20.88 -6.48
N SER A 402 23.86 19.86 -6.76
CA SER A 402 24.19 18.45 -6.48
C SER A 402 25.35 17.94 -7.33
N GLU A 403 25.43 18.29 -8.62
CA GLU A 403 26.56 17.91 -9.48
C GLU A 403 27.90 18.49 -8.99
N ILE A 404 27.90 19.75 -8.57
CA ILE A 404 29.09 20.39 -7.99
C ILE A 404 29.50 19.66 -6.72
N TYR A 405 28.54 19.36 -5.84
CA TYR A 405 28.78 18.65 -4.59
C TYR A 405 29.30 17.22 -4.81
N LEU A 406 28.72 16.46 -5.74
CA LEU A 406 29.15 15.10 -6.07
C LEU A 406 30.60 15.04 -6.58
N LYS A 407 31.02 16.04 -7.38
CA LYS A 407 32.42 16.18 -7.79
C LYS A 407 33.35 16.37 -6.60
N LYS A 408 32.93 17.15 -5.59
CA LYS A 408 33.69 17.31 -4.32
C LYS A 408 33.75 16.02 -3.53
N LEU A 409 32.64 15.30 -3.42
CA LEU A 409 32.59 14.02 -2.70
C LEU A 409 33.49 12.96 -3.33
N LYS A 410 33.57 12.91 -4.67
CA LYS A 410 34.49 12.00 -5.37
C LYS A 410 35.95 12.30 -5.03
N ASN A 411 36.33 13.57 -4.97
CA ASN A 411 37.69 13.97 -4.57
C ASN A 411 37.96 13.65 -3.09
N LEU A 412 36.99 13.94 -2.22
CA LEU A 412 37.07 13.63 -0.79
C LEU A 412 37.26 12.13 -0.55
N ARG A 413 36.52 11.28 -1.28
CA ARG A 413 36.67 9.82 -1.22
C ARG A 413 38.12 9.39 -1.45
N GLY A 414 38.75 9.87 -2.52
CA GLY A 414 40.14 9.55 -2.83
C GLY A 414 41.12 10.01 -1.74
N GLN A 415 40.85 11.15 -1.10
CA GLN A 415 41.66 11.64 0.02
C GLN A 415 41.51 10.75 1.27
N ILE A 416 40.30 10.31 1.59
CA ILE A 416 40.04 9.41 2.73
C ILE A 416 40.69 8.05 2.49
N GLU A 417 40.50 7.45 1.31
CA GLU A 417 41.10 6.16 0.94
C GLU A 417 42.63 6.20 1.04
N LYS A 418 43.25 7.27 0.53
CA LYS A 418 44.70 7.45 0.61
C LYS A 418 45.20 7.53 2.06
N LYS A 419 44.54 8.30 2.94
CA LYS A 419 44.91 8.38 4.37
C LYS A 419 44.73 7.04 5.10
N SER A 420 43.64 6.33 4.80
CA SER A 420 43.37 5.02 5.39
C SER A 420 44.42 3.98 4.98
N GLN A 421 44.79 3.98 3.70
CA GLN A 421 45.85 3.13 3.16
C GLN A 421 47.21 3.43 3.79
N GLU A 422 47.56 4.73 3.96
CA GLU A 422 48.79 5.17 4.63
C GLU A 422 48.88 4.60 6.05
N LYS A 423 47.85 4.83 6.87
CA LYS A 423 47.80 4.35 8.24
C LYS A 423 47.92 2.82 8.32
N THR A 424 47.24 2.13 7.40
CA THR A 424 47.25 0.66 7.34
C THR A 424 48.65 0.13 7.03
N ILE A 425 49.32 0.64 5.98
CA ILE A 425 50.65 0.16 5.60
C ILE A 425 51.72 0.53 6.64
N GLU A 426 51.59 1.69 7.28
CA GLU A 426 52.48 2.08 8.37
C GLU A 426 52.34 1.18 9.59
N GLN A 427 51.11 0.85 9.99
CA GLN A 427 50.83 -0.05 11.10
C GLN A 427 51.36 -1.46 10.82
N VAL A 428 51.03 -2.03 9.66
CA VAL A 428 51.52 -3.36 9.23
C VAL A 428 53.04 -3.42 9.24
N TYR A 429 53.70 -2.39 8.70
CA TYR A 429 55.15 -2.31 8.73
C TYR A 429 55.68 -2.26 10.16
N LYS A 430 55.07 -1.44 11.03
CA LYS A 430 55.49 -1.29 12.43
C LYS A 430 55.36 -2.60 13.20
N ASP A 431 54.27 -3.34 12.99
CA ASP A 431 54.02 -4.61 13.68
C ASP A 431 55.02 -5.69 13.26
N ILE A 432 55.25 -5.84 11.95
CA ILE A 432 56.25 -6.79 11.44
C ILE A 432 57.66 -6.44 11.95
N PHE A 433 58.07 -5.17 11.83
CA PHE A 433 59.41 -4.79 12.27
C PHE A 433 59.56 -4.85 13.80
N GLY A 434 58.51 -4.58 14.57
CA GLY A 434 58.50 -4.78 16.02
C GLY A 434 58.77 -6.23 16.40
N LEU A 435 58.11 -7.19 15.73
CA LEU A 435 58.33 -8.63 15.93
C LEU A 435 59.70 -9.11 15.45
N LEU A 436 60.20 -8.55 14.34
CA LEU A 436 61.56 -8.86 13.86
C LEU A 436 62.62 -8.33 14.83
N GLU A 437 62.44 -7.13 15.37
CA GLU A 437 63.34 -6.53 16.35
C GLU A 437 63.35 -7.30 17.68
N SER A 438 62.20 -7.81 18.15
CA SER A 438 62.16 -8.67 19.35
C SER A 438 62.86 -10.01 19.10
N THR A 439 62.73 -10.56 17.89
CA THR A 439 63.27 -11.89 17.54
C THR A 439 64.78 -11.86 17.25
N LEU A 440 65.25 -10.85 16.52
CA LEU A 440 66.61 -10.74 15.95
C LEU A 440 67.48 -9.64 16.59
N GLY A 441 66.88 -8.84 17.49
CA GLY A 441 67.49 -7.67 18.11
C GLY A 441 67.33 -6.40 17.29
N LYS A 442 67.32 -5.25 17.98
CA LYS A 442 67.21 -3.92 17.35
C LYS A 442 68.44 -3.59 16.50
N LYS A 443 68.24 -3.42 15.19
CA LYS A 443 69.29 -3.17 14.19
C LYS A 443 68.74 -2.32 13.03
N PRO A 444 69.59 -1.73 12.17
CA PRO A 444 69.13 -1.08 10.95
C PRO A 444 68.31 -2.01 10.06
N GLN A 445 67.27 -1.49 9.40
CA GLN A 445 66.32 -2.23 8.57
C GLN A 445 67.00 -3.21 7.60
N ALA A 446 68.03 -2.76 6.87
CA ALA A 446 68.75 -3.59 5.91
C ALA A 446 69.44 -4.79 6.57
N LYS A 447 70.02 -4.60 7.76
CA LYS A 447 70.64 -5.68 8.53
C LYS A 447 69.60 -6.66 9.08
N ILE A 448 68.44 -6.18 9.53
CA ILE A 448 67.34 -7.05 9.98
C ILE A 448 66.87 -7.94 8.83
N ILE A 449 66.69 -7.39 7.62
CA ILE A 449 66.26 -8.16 6.44
C ILE A 449 67.32 -9.22 6.06
N GLN A 450 68.61 -8.88 6.09
CA GLN A 450 69.70 -9.82 5.83
C GLN A 450 69.76 -10.96 6.87
N GLU A 451 69.59 -10.63 8.16
CA GLU A 451 69.57 -11.63 9.23
C GLU A 451 68.30 -12.48 9.19
N PHE A 452 67.15 -11.91 8.85
CA PHE A 452 65.92 -12.65 8.64
C PHE A 452 66.11 -13.72 7.55
N GLU A 453 66.68 -13.34 6.40
CA GLU A 453 66.95 -14.28 5.32
C GLU A 453 67.97 -15.36 5.71
N SER A 454 69.12 -14.97 6.27
CA SER A 454 70.20 -15.90 6.58
C SER A 454 69.92 -16.80 7.78
N LYS A 455 69.27 -16.30 8.84
CA LYS A 455 69.08 -17.03 10.10
C LYS A 455 67.73 -17.70 10.25
N LEU A 456 66.68 -17.23 9.57
CA LEU A 456 65.33 -17.81 9.68
C LEU A 456 64.88 -18.51 8.39
N ILE A 457 65.16 -17.94 7.22
CA ILE A 457 64.71 -18.53 5.94
C ILE A 457 65.67 -19.63 5.46
N LYS A 458 66.97 -19.33 5.30
CA LYS A 458 67.97 -20.29 4.78
C LYS A 458 68.22 -21.47 5.71
N THR A 459 67.95 -21.32 7.00
CA THR A 459 68.04 -22.39 8.01
C THR A 459 66.76 -23.23 8.11
N GLY A 460 65.74 -22.94 7.30
CA GLY A 460 64.47 -23.69 7.27
C GLY A 460 63.55 -23.43 8.47
N LYS A 461 63.78 -22.38 9.26
CA LYS A 461 62.95 -22.06 10.43
C LYS A 461 61.63 -21.37 10.05
N LEU A 462 61.60 -20.70 8.90
CA LEU A 462 60.42 -20.08 8.29
C LEU A 462 60.39 -20.35 6.78
N PRO A 463 59.20 -20.42 6.14
CA PRO A 463 59.08 -20.69 4.72
C PRO A 463 59.60 -19.55 3.83
N GLN A 464 59.98 -19.83 2.58
CA GLN A 464 60.43 -18.77 1.65
C GLN A 464 59.38 -17.70 1.39
N GLN A 465 58.09 -18.06 1.48
CA GLN A 465 56.98 -17.13 1.33
C GLN A 465 57.09 -15.96 2.32
N SER A 466 57.53 -16.19 3.55
CA SER A 466 57.72 -15.14 4.57
C SER A 466 58.65 -14.02 4.09
N MET A 467 59.70 -14.38 3.34
CA MET A 467 60.63 -13.39 2.75
C MET A 467 59.99 -12.56 1.64
N ARG A 468 59.15 -13.20 0.81
CA ARG A 468 58.39 -12.48 -0.22
C ARG A 468 57.43 -11.47 0.42
N ILE A 469 56.70 -11.90 1.44
CA ILE A 469 55.76 -11.04 2.16
C ILE A 469 56.48 -9.84 2.80
N LEU A 470 57.63 -10.06 3.45
CA LEU A 470 58.43 -8.98 4.03
C LEU A 470 58.88 -7.96 2.96
N LYS A 471 59.36 -8.44 1.81
CA LYS A 471 59.76 -7.58 0.69
C LYS A 471 58.57 -6.79 0.14
N ASP A 472 57.41 -7.42 -0.01
CA ASP A 472 56.20 -6.78 -0.52
C ASP A 472 55.74 -5.65 0.42
N VAL A 473 55.75 -5.86 1.74
CA VAL A 473 55.41 -4.82 2.74
C VAL A 473 56.40 -3.66 2.70
N VAL A 474 57.71 -3.93 2.64
CA VAL A 474 58.75 -2.90 2.55
C VAL A 474 58.61 -2.10 1.24
N SER A 475 58.38 -2.78 0.12
CA SER A 475 58.18 -2.15 -1.18
C SER A 475 56.93 -1.29 -1.19
N ALA A 476 55.80 -1.82 -0.71
CA ALA A 476 54.54 -1.10 -0.64
C ALA A 476 54.67 0.19 0.19
N LYS A 477 55.36 0.16 1.34
CA LYS A 477 55.63 1.37 2.13
C LYS A 477 56.52 2.37 1.39
N ALA A 478 57.56 1.90 0.69
CA ALA A 478 58.48 2.76 -0.04
C ALA A 478 57.81 3.41 -1.28
N GLU A 479 57.01 2.64 -2.02
CA GLU A 479 56.21 3.13 -3.15
C GLU A 479 55.19 4.17 -2.68
N PHE A 480 54.51 3.90 -1.55
CA PHE A 480 53.56 4.83 -0.95
C PHE A 480 54.21 6.18 -0.59
N LYS A 481 55.39 6.16 0.05
CA LYS A 481 56.16 7.38 0.36
C LYS A 481 56.57 8.18 -0.88
N LYS A 482 56.72 7.52 -2.04
CA LYS A 482 57.03 8.16 -3.32
C LYS A 482 55.78 8.64 -4.07
N GLY A 483 54.60 8.56 -3.45
CA GLY A 483 53.33 8.94 -4.07
C GLY A 483 52.79 7.94 -5.11
N LYS A 484 53.43 6.77 -5.25
CA LYS A 484 52.97 5.68 -6.13
C LYS A 484 52.08 4.75 -5.30
N SER A 485 50.81 5.11 -5.11
CA SER A 485 49.86 4.28 -4.34
C SER A 485 49.07 3.36 -5.26
N ASP A 486 49.24 2.05 -5.11
CA ASP A 486 48.39 1.02 -5.72
C ASP A 486 47.57 0.34 -4.62
N SER A 487 46.25 0.57 -4.63
CA SER A 487 45.32 0.04 -3.63
C SER A 487 45.35 -1.49 -3.56
N HIS A 488 45.52 -2.17 -4.70
CA HIS A 488 45.55 -3.64 -4.72
C HIS A 488 46.83 -4.18 -4.09
N LYS A 489 47.97 -3.53 -4.34
CA LYS A 489 49.23 -3.90 -3.68
C LYS A 489 49.18 -3.71 -2.18
N ILE A 490 48.61 -2.61 -1.69
CA ILE A 490 48.52 -2.33 -0.25
C ILE A 490 47.60 -3.32 0.45
N ASP A 491 46.44 -3.63 -0.14
CA ASP A 491 45.52 -4.63 0.43
C ASP A 491 46.12 -6.04 0.42
N ASN A 492 46.85 -6.41 -0.64
CA ASN A 492 47.60 -7.67 -0.70
C ASN A 492 48.71 -7.72 0.35
N ALA A 493 49.49 -6.63 0.51
CA ALA A 493 50.52 -6.53 1.53
C ALA A 493 49.92 -6.68 2.93
N ARG A 494 48.76 -6.06 3.22
CA ARG A 494 48.04 -6.21 4.48
C ARG A 494 47.57 -7.65 4.71
N LYS A 495 46.89 -8.25 3.73
CA LYS A 495 46.36 -9.62 3.83
C LYS A 495 47.47 -10.64 4.08
N ASN A 496 48.57 -10.51 3.34
CA ASN A 496 49.69 -11.42 3.48
C ASN A 496 50.50 -11.14 4.75
N ALA A 497 50.57 -9.89 5.23
CA ALA A 497 51.27 -9.55 6.46
C ALA A 497 50.77 -10.33 7.67
N SER A 498 49.47 -10.63 7.76
CA SER A 498 48.92 -11.45 8.85
C SER A 498 49.56 -12.84 8.91
N ILE A 499 49.92 -13.44 7.77
CA ILE A 499 50.62 -14.72 7.70
C ILE A 499 52.00 -14.58 8.35
N LEU A 500 52.78 -13.59 7.91
CA LEU A 500 54.13 -13.34 8.44
C LEU A 500 54.12 -12.97 9.93
N ILE A 501 53.14 -12.18 10.37
CA ILE A 501 52.97 -11.82 11.78
C ILE A 501 52.75 -13.08 12.62
N ASN A 502 51.84 -13.96 12.21
CA ASN A 502 51.54 -15.20 12.93
C ASN A 502 52.77 -16.13 12.97
N GLU A 503 53.47 -16.29 11.84
CA GLU A 503 54.70 -17.08 11.75
C GLU A 503 55.81 -16.55 12.68
N LEU A 504 55.97 -15.22 12.76
CA LEU A 504 56.95 -14.59 13.65
C LEU A 504 56.58 -14.76 15.12
N ILE A 505 55.29 -14.63 15.46
CA ILE A 505 54.79 -14.86 16.83
C ILE A 505 55.05 -16.31 17.24
N GLU A 506 54.67 -17.26 16.38
CA GLU A 506 54.85 -18.69 16.65
C GLU A 506 56.34 -19.04 16.79
N TYR A 507 57.20 -18.51 15.91
CA TYR A 507 58.64 -18.70 16.02
C TYR A 507 59.21 -18.12 17.31
N SER A 508 58.79 -16.91 17.72
CA SER A 508 59.21 -16.29 18.97
C SER A 508 58.81 -17.16 20.17
N GLN A 509 57.56 -17.61 20.22
CA GLN A 509 57.06 -18.47 21.30
C GLN A 509 57.82 -19.79 21.38
N ARG A 510 58.07 -20.45 20.24
CA ARG A 510 58.88 -21.69 20.19
C ARG A 510 60.31 -21.46 20.68
N LYS A 511 60.93 -20.34 20.30
CA LYS A 511 62.27 -19.96 20.75
C LYS A 511 62.30 -19.75 22.27
N ASP A 512 61.29 -19.11 22.83
CA ASP A 512 61.17 -18.87 24.26
C ASP A 512 60.95 -20.18 25.03
N LEU A 513 60.08 -21.08 24.54
CA LEU A 513 59.89 -22.42 25.10
C LEU A 513 61.18 -23.25 25.07
N ALA A 514 61.90 -23.25 23.96
CA ALA A 514 63.17 -23.99 23.86
C ALA A 514 64.26 -23.42 24.80
N SER A 515 64.22 -22.12 25.07
CA SER A 515 65.06 -21.47 26.08
C SER A 515 64.69 -21.88 27.51
N LEU A 516 63.40 -22.10 27.75
CA LEU A 516 62.84 -22.47 29.07
C LEU A 516 63.14 -23.93 29.42
N GLU A 517 63.02 -24.84 28.45
CA GLU A 517 63.41 -26.24 28.60
C GLU A 517 64.90 -26.40 28.98
N LYS A 518 65.79 -25.57 28.43
CA LYS A 518 67.22 -25.59 28.79
C LYS A 518 67.53 -25.26 30.26
N THR A 519 66.54 -24.79 31.01
CA THR A 519 66.67 -24.42 32.43
C THR A 519 65.82 -25.25 33.36
N ARG A 520 65.19 -26.29 32.80
CA ARG A 520 64.40 -27.25 33.54
C ARG A 520 65.27 -28.47 33.77
N MET A 521 65.37 -28.92 35.01
CA MET A 521 66.00 -30.18 35.37
C MET A 521 64.93 -31.09 35.97
N ARG A 522 65.00 -32.38 35.64
CA ARG A 522 64.15 -33.38 36.29
C ARG A 522 64.90 -33.93 37.51
N ILE A 523 64.26 -33.91 38.66
CA ILE A 523 64.83 -34.35 39.92
C ILE A 523 64.11 -35.61 40.37
N LYS A 524 64.86 -36.69 40.58
CA LYS A 524 64.36 -37.95 41.13
C LYS A 524 64.74 -38.01 42.61
N TYR A 525 63.78 -38.30 43.48
CA TYR A 525 64.00 -38.37 44.94
C TYR A 525 63.14 -39.47 45.57
N LYS A 526 63.34 -39.73 46.87
CA LYS A 526 62.53 -40.68 47.63
C LYS A 526 61.49 -39.95 48.48
N GLU A 527 60.23 -40.28 48.30
CA GLU A 527 59.11 -39.83 49.14
C GLU A 527 58.40 -41.06 49.67
N ASP A 528 58.31 -41.22 51.00
CA ASP A 528 57.76 -42.42 51.65
C ASP A 528 58.33 -43.75 51.10
N ASN A 529 59.65 -43.79 50.89
CA ASN A 529 60.44 -44.88 50.27
C ASN A 529 60.08 -45.25 48.81
N LYS A 530 59.20 -44.50 48.14
CA LYS A 530 58.88 -44.65 46.71
C LYS A 530 59.66 -43.64 45.87
N ASP A 531 59.93 -44.02 44.62
CA ASP A 531 60.55 -43.10 43.65
C ASP A 531 59.52 -42.02 43.28
N ALA A 532 59.90 -40.76 43.49
CA ALA A 532 59.12 -39.59 43.13
C ALA A 532 59.92 -38.69 42.17
N MET A 533 59.19 -37.89 41.39
CA MET A 533 59.74 -36.98 40.39
C MET A 533 59.29 -35.55 40.69
N ALA A 534 60.24 -34.63 40.66
CA ALA A 534 60.02 -33.20 40.73
C ALA A 534 60.73 -32.51 39.57
N GLU A 535 60.37 -31.25 39.33
CA GLU A 535 61.05 -30.44 38.34
C GLU A 535 61.64 -29.22 38.99
N LEU A 536 62.89 -28.93 38.65
CA LEU A 536 63.58 -27.73 39.07
C LEU A 536 63.67 -26.77 37.89
N LEU A 537 62.97 -25.65 37.99
CA LEU A 537 63.07 -24.58 37.00
C LEU A 537 63.99 -23.47 37.49
N ILE A 538 65.05 -23.18 36.73
CA ILE A 538 66.05 -22.19 37.09
C ILE A 538 65.70 -20.83 36.47
N CYS A 539 65.51 -19.82 37.33
CA CYS A 539 65.15 -18.45 36.96
C CYS A 539 66.17 -17.46 37.52
N ASN A 540 67.25 -17.20 36.77
CA ASN A 540 68.37 -16.35 37.19
C ASN A 540 69.03 -16.87 38.49
N LYS A 541 68.97 -16.12 39.60
CA LYS A 541 69.60 -16.48 40.90
C LYS A 541 68.71 -17.33 41.81
N GLU A 542 67.53 -17.71 41.35
CA GLU A 542 66.55 -18.45 42.13
C GLU A 542 66.07 -19.65 41.31
N ALA A 543 65.63 -20.71 41.99
CA ALA A 543 65.03 -21.88 41.36
C ALA A 543 63.65 -22.17 41.96
N PHE A 544 62.79 -22.79 41.18
CA PHE A 544 61.46 -23.21 41.60
C PHE A 544 61.39 -24.73 41.52
N LEU A 545 61.11 -25.36 42.65
CA LEU A 545 60.89 -26.79 42.75
C LEU A 545 59.38 -27.06 42.63
N LEU A 546 59.00 -27.75 41.56
CA LEU A 546 57.63 -28.08 41.19
C LEU A 546 57.39 -29.56 41.52
N ARG A 547 56.40 -29.84 42.38
CA ARG A 547 55.96 -31.19 42.76
C ARG A 547 54.45 -31.34 42.53
N SER A 548 53.97 -32.57 42.62
CA SER A 548 52.54 -32.86 42.58
C SER A 548 51.83 -32.15 43.76
N GLY A 549 51.19 -31.02 43.47
CA GLY A 549 50.41 -30.25 44.45
C GLY A 549 51.18 -29.18 45.24
N SER A 550 52.49 -28.96 45.01
CA SER A 550 53.23 -27.88 45.68
C SER A 550 54.31 -27.24 44.80
N VAL A 551 54.53 -25.95 45.01
CA VAL A 551 55.60 -25.18 44.38
C VAL A 551 56.43 -24.52 45.48
N LYS A 552 57.74 -24.73 45.48
CA LYS A 552 58.66 -24.11 46.43
C LYS A 552 59.67 -23.23 45.70
N ARG A 553 59.91 -22.03 46.22
CA ARG A 553 60.95 -21.11 45.75
C ARG A 553 62.23 -21.34 46.55
N LEU A 554 63.34 -21.50 45.84
CA LEU A 554 64.68 -21.76 46.36
C LEU A 554 65.56 -20.57 45.98
N SER A 555 65.99 -19.82 46.99
CA SER A 555 66.87 -18.66 46.82
C SER A 555 67.95 -18.69 47.91
N ASP A 556 67.83 -17.86 48.93
CA ASP A 556 68.60 -17.93 50.19
C ASP A 556 67.96 -18.89 51.21
N LYS A 557 66.64 -19.07 51.12
CA LYS A 557 65.85 -20.01 51.94
C LYS A 557 64.77 -20.70 51.10
N ILE A 558 64.21 -21.78 51.64
CA ILE A 558 63.06 -22.50 51.06
C ILE A 558 61.78 -21.78 51.50
N GLN A 559 60.92 -21.40 50.55
CA GLN A 559 59.63 -20.77 50.80
C GLN A 559 58.55 -21.42 49.94
N ASP A 560 57.32 -21.50 50.45
CA ASP A 560 56.18 -21.89 49.63
C ASP A 560 55.90 -20.80 48.58
N SER A 561 55.50 -21.23 47.39
CA SER A 561 55.25 -20.38 46.24
C SER A 561 54.12 -20.98 45.39
N ASN A 562 53.82 -20.35 44.25
CA ASN A 562 52.75 -20.76 43.36
C ASN A 562 53.12 -20.54 41.88
N MET A 563 52.27 -20.99 40.97
CA MET A 563 52.51 -20.87 39.53
C MET A 563 52.49 -19.42 39.01
N GLU A 564 51.87 -18.48 39.72
CA GLU A 564 51.90 -17.05 39.36
C GLU A 564 53.28 -16.43 39.64
N ASP A 565 53.91 -16.81 40.75
CA ASP A 565 55.30 -16.41 41.07
C ASP A 565 56.29 -16.98 40.05
N VAL A 566 56.10 -18.25 39.67
CA VAL A 566 56.91 -18.93 38.63
C VAL A 566 56.79 -18.16 37.31
N SER A 567 55.57 -17.81 36.90
CA SER A 567 55.31 -17.06 35.67
C SER A 567 55.99 -15.69 35.70
N ARG A 568 55.87 -14.95 36.81
CA ARG A 568 56.54 -13.66 37.01
C ARG A 568 58.07 -13.77 36.99
N ALA A 569 58.62 -14.87 37.48
CA ALA A 569 60.06 -15.11 37.46
C ALA A 569 60.59 -15.44 36.06
N ILE A 570 59.81 -16.22 35.28
CA ILE A 570 60.10 -16.52 33.87
C ILE A 570 60.11 -15.23 33.05
N GLU A 571 59.11 -14.35 33.20
CA GLU A 571 59.02 -13.09 32.47
C GLU A 571 60.19 -12.14 32.73
N LYS A 572 60.76 -12.14 33.94
CA LYS A 572 61.88 -11.28 34.34
C LYS A 572 63.24 -11.82 33.90
N ARG A 573 63.29 -12.99 33.25
CA ARG A 573 64.52 -13.65 32.87
C ARG A 573 65.22 -12.92 31.71
N LYS A 574 66.53 -12.69 31.86
CA LYS A 574 67.33 -11.93 30.89
C LYS A 574 68.25 -12.79 30.02
N SER A 575 68.58 -14.01 30.45
CA SER A 575 69.54 -14.89 29.77
C SER A 575 68.94 -16.26 29.51
N SER A 576 69.22 -16.84 28.34
CA SER A 576 68.86 -18.20 27.96
C SER A 576 69.78 -19.27 28.56
N GLN A 577 70.84 -18.89 29.27
CA GLN A 577 71.71 -19.81 30.02
C GLN A 577 71.14 -20.04 31.43
N ALA A 578 71.19 -21.28 31.91
CA ALA A 578 70.96 -21.61 33.32
C ALA A 578 72.26 -21.38 34.08
N GLU A 579 72.26 -20.40 34.97
CA GLU A 579 73.30 -20.27 36.00
C GLU A 579 72.63 -20.67 37.32
N ILE A 580 73.14 -21.72 37.97
CA ILE A 580 72.60 -22.21 39.24
C ILE A 580 73.62 -21.95 40.34
N ASN A 581 73.19 -21.33 41.45
CA ASN A 581 74.00 -21.19 42.64
C ASN A 581 74.13 -22.58 43.31
N PRO A 582 75.34 -23.08 43.62
CA PRO A 582 75.52 -24.36 44.31
C PRO A 582 74.71 -24.51 45.59
N GLU A 583 74.46 -23.41 46.32
CA GLU A 583 73.62 -23.39 47.52
C GLU A 583 72.18 -23.90 47.27
N ILE A 584 71.67 -23.79 46.04
CA ILE A 584 70.35 -24.31 45.67
C ILE A 584 70.32 -25.84 45.76
N PHE A 585 71.42 -26.53 45.47
CA PHE A 585 71.50 -28.00 45.62
C PHE A 585 71.53 -28.42 47.10
N GLU A 586 72.14 -27.62 47.98
CA GLU A 586 72.09 -27.85 49.43
C GLU A 586 70.67 -27.64 49.97
N LEU A 587 69.97 -26.59 49.51
CA LEU A 587 68.57 -26.36 49.84
C LEU A 587 67.66 -27.49 49.30
N LEU A 588 67.94 -28.00 48.10
CA LEU A 588 67.26 -29.18 47.55
C LEU A 588 67.50 -30.41 48.40
N LYS A 589 68.75 -30.66 48.83
CA LYS A 589 69.09 -31.81 49.68
C LYS A 589 68.39 -31.74 51.04
N LYS A 590 68.33 -30.54 51.63
CA LYS A 590 67.61 -30.30 52.88
C LYS A 590 66.11 -30.59 52.78
N GLU A 591 65.55 -30.36 51.59
CA GLU A 591 64.11 -30.37 51.35
C GLU A 591 63.60 -31.68 50.74
N LEU A 592 64.45 -32.42 50.01
CA LEU A 592 64.11 -33.68 49.33
C LEU A 592 64.86 -34.91 49.87
N GLY A 593 65.90 -34.71 50.71
CA GLY A 593 66.84 -35.77 51.06
C GLY A 593 67.85 -36.04 49.95
N GLU A 594 68.32 -37.29 49.82
CA GLU A 594 69.16 -37.69 48.69
C GLU A 594 68.33 -37.65 47.39
N PHE A 595 68.90 -37.03 46.36
CA PHE A 595 68.24 -36.86 45.06
C PHE A 595 69.22 -37.10 43.91
N GLU A 596 68.67 -37.46 42.75
CA GLU A 596 69.37 -37.62 41.49
C GLU A 596 68.85 -36.59 40.48
N ILE A 597 69.75 -35.98 39.71
CA ILE A 597 69.39 -35.10 38.60
C ILE A 597 69.36 -35.92 37.32
N ILE A 598 68.20 -35.91 36.65
CA ILE A 598 68.00 -36.54 35.35
C ILE A 598 68.06 -35.44 34.28
N LEU A 599 69.15 -35.44 33.52
CA LEU A 599 69.35 -34.55 32.37
C LEU A 599 68.67 -35.09 31.11
#